data_AF-A0A1G9M9Q7-F1
#
_entry.id   AF-A0A1G9M9Q7-F1
#
_cell.length_a   1.000
_cell.length_b   1.000
_cell.length_c   1.000
_cell.angle_alpha   90.00
_cell.angle_beta   90.00
_cell.angle_gamma   90.00
#
_symmetry.space_group_name_H-M   'P 1'
#
loop_
_entity.id
_entity.type
_entity.pdbx_description
1 polymer ?
#
loop_
_entity_poly.entity_id
_entity_poly.type
_entity_poly.pdbx_seq_one_letter_code
_entity_poly.pdbx_strand_id
1 'polypeptide(L)'
;MISLYPFLNNIRFYTFNIWTPLKSNIMELYAILLYLCLFISCKSENDSEQKESIDEYELVWEDEFEYSGKLDTTKWGHEYGFQRNKELQFYTDNIKNVRVENGFLILEAHKEKIKNPLFKNVESEKWQENQEFANYSSASITTENLANWTYGKIEVKAKLPKGVGVWPAIWMLGKNCKDIGWPECGEIDIMEHVGFNKDSIFGTVHTKAFNHTIGTEVGKPVFIANPYVDFHTYAIEWTSENIDFIVDGKVYHNFQNTNKTTDEWPFDQPFHLKLNIAIGGSWGGQQGIDDYIFPQQMVVDYVRVYQKK
;
A
#
# COMPACT_ATOMS: atom_id res chain seq x y z
N MET A 1 47.89 -58.22 -7.16
CA MET A 1 46.91 -59.31 -6.96
C MET A 1 45.71 -58.93 -7.83
N ILE A 2 45.26 -59.69 -8.85
CA ILE A 2 44.78 -61.11 -8.85
C ILE A 2 43.45 -61.21 -8.09
N SER A 3 42.31 -61.76 -8.57
CA SER A 3 41.76 -62.14 -9.90
C SER A 3 40.29 -62.64 -9.68
N LEU A 4 39.34 -62.85 -10.60
CA LEU A 4 39.17 -62.89 -12.09
C LEU A 4 38.02 -61.90 -12.49
N TYR A 5 37.36 -61.79 -13.66
CA TYR A 5 37.11 -62.56 -14.90
C TYR A 5 36.20 -63.83 -14.80
N PRO A 6 35.55 -64.31 -15.90
CA PRO A 6 34.89 -63.62 -17.03
C PRO A 6 33.49 -64.22 -17.36
N PHE A 7 32.88 -63.81 -18.50
CA PHE A 7 32.23 -64.63 -19.57
C PHE A 7 31.13 -63.80 -20.29
N LEU A 8 30.88 -63.89 -21.61
CA LEU A 8 31.77 -63.93 -22.79
C LEU A 8 30.91 -63.62 -24.04
N ASN A 9 31.53 -63.16 -25.13
CA ASN A 9 30.86 -62.72 -26.36
C ASN A 9 29.97 -63.78 -27.03
N ASN A 10 28.99 -63.32 -27.81
CA ASN A 10 28.75 -63.89 -29.14
C ASN A 10 28.23 -62.85 -30.13
N ILE A 11 28.83 -62.82 -31.32
CA ILE A 11 28.43 -61.97 -32.45
C ILE A 11 28.05 -62.88 -33.61
N ARG A 12 26.95 -62.58 -34.31
CA ARG A 12 26.73 -63.03 -35.68
C ARG A 12 26.16 -61.89 -36.52
N PHE A 13 26.79 -61.64 -37.67
CA PHE A 13 26.23 -60.84 -38.74
C PHE A 13 25.28 -61.69 -39.58
N TYR A 14 24.16 -61.10 -40.01
CA TYR A 14 23.50 -61.48 -41.26
C TYR A 14 23.08 -60.21 -42.00
N THR A 15 23.66 -60.00 -43.17
CA THR A 15 23.18 -59.05 -44.17
C THR A 15 22.14 -59.72 -45.04
N PHE A 16 21.03 -59.04 -45.33
CA PHE A 16 20.46 -58.97 -46.69
C PHE A 16 19.59 -57.72 -46.82
N ASN A 17 19.15 -57.40 -48.04
CA ASN A 17 18.75 -56.06 -48.46
C ASN A 17 17.63 -56.13 -49.52
N ILE A 18 17.06 -54.97 -49.89
CA ILE A 18 16.25 -54.67 -51.10
C ILE A 18 14.70 -54.78 -50.97
N TRP A 19 14.04 -53.70 -51.41
CA TRP A 19 12.63 -53.53 -51.90
C TRP A 19 11.41 -53.44 -50.95
N THR A 20 10.95 -52.19 -50.74
CA THR A 20 9.66 -51.56 -51.22
C THR A 20 8.36 -52.38 -51.36
N PRO A 21 7.15 -51.75 -51.22
CA PRO A 21 6.87 -50.32 -51.40
C PRO A 21 6.04 -49.61 -50.29
N LEU A 22 5.83 -48.30 -50.48
CA LEU A 22 4.86 -47.50 -49.73
C LEU A 22 3.45 -48.10 -49.79
N LYS A 23 2.73 -48.04 -48.66
CA LYS A 23 1.27 -47.81 -48.65
C LYS A 23 0.97 -46.59 -47.79
N SER A 24 0.26 -45.64 -48.39
CA SER A 24 -0.10 -44.35 -47.82
C SER A 24 -1.31 -44.45 -46.89
N ASN A 25 -1.09 -44.41 -45.58
CA ASN A 25 -2.18 -44.22 -44.60
C ASN A 25 -2.51 -42.73 -44.44
N ILE A 26 -3.26 -42.18 -45.40
CA ILE A 26 -3.76 -40.79 -45.37
C ILE A 26 -4.69 -40.53 -44.15
N MET A 27 -5.18 -41.59 -43.50
CA MET A 27 -6.10 -41.53 -42.35
C MET A 27 -5.50 -40.93 -41.07
N GLU A 28 -4.18 -40.99 -40.85
CA GLU A 28 -3.58 -40.51 -39.58
C GLU A 28 -3.37 -38.99 -39.55
N LEU A 29 -3.30 -38.32 -40.72
CA LEU A 29 -3.13 -36.86 -40.79
C LEU A 29 -4.38 -36.08 -40.35
N TYR A 30 -5.58 -36.64 -40.56
CA TYR A 30 -6.84 -35.98 -40.23
C TYR A 30 -7.14 -35.95 -38.72
N ALA A 31 -6.58 -36.89 -37.94
CA ALA A 31 -6.70 -36.88 -36.48
C ALA A 31 -5.96 -35.69 -35.84
N ILE A 32 -4.87 -35.23 -36.47
CA ILE A 32 -4.04 -34.13 -35.96
C ILE A 32 -4.67 -32.76 -36.30
N LEU A 33 -5.22 -32.59 -37.51
CA LEU A 33 -5.88 -31.32 -37.88
C LEU A 33 -7.14 -31.03 -37.03
N LEU A 34 -7.91 -32.06 -36.65
CA LEU A 34 -9.10 -31.87 -35.81
C LEU A 34 -8.78 -31.47 -34.36
N TYR A 35 -7.57 -31.75 -33.86
CA TYR A 35 -7.12 -31.30 -32.54
C TYR A 35 -6.59 -29.86 -32.54
N LEU A 36 -6.10 -29.34 -33.68
CA LEU A 36 -5.62 -27.95 -33.79
C LEU A 36 -6.74 -26.90 -33.92
N CYS A 37 -7.96 -27.29 -34.30
CA CYS A 37 -9.07 -26.33 -34.47
C CYS A 37 -9.88 -26.05 -33.19
N LEU A 38 -9.60 -26.72 -32.06
CA LEU A 38 -10.32 -26.52 -30.80
C LEU A 38 -9.67 -25.52 -29.82
N PHE A 39 -8.50 -24.96 -30.16
CA PHE A 39 -7.79 -23.97 -29.34
C PHE A 39 -7.82 -22.53 -29.89
N ILE A 40 -8.70 -22.24 -30.86
CA ILE A 40 -8.92 -20.88 -31.40
C ILE A 40 -10.39 -20.47 -31.22
N SER A 41 -10.90 -20.58 -29.99
CA SER A 41 -12.24 -20.05 -29.63
C SER A 41 -12.40 -19.68 -28.14
N CYS A 42 -11.33 -19.20 -27.49
CA CYS A 42 -11.51 -18.30 -26.34
C CYS A 42 -11.43 -16.86 -26.86
N LYS A 43 -12.57 -16.17 -26.93
CA LYS A 43 -12.56 -14.71 -26.94
C LYS A 43 -12.01 -14.22 -25.61
N SER A 44 -11.14 -13.21 -25.64
CA SER A 44 -10.75 -12.42 -24.47
C SER A 44 -11.87 -11.42 -24.13
N GLU A 45 -12.91 -11.87 -23.43
CA GLU A 45 -14.08 -11.05 -23.05
C GLU A 45 -13.85 -10.21 -21.76
N ASN A 46 -12.60 -10.16 -21.26
CA ASN A 46 -12.21 -9.42 -20.03
C ASN A 46 -11.28 -8.20 -20.27
N ASP A 47 -10.83 -7.95 -21.50
CA ASP A 47 -9.91 -6.81 -21.82
C ASP A 47 -10.63 -5.46 -21.98
N SER A 48 -11.97 -5.43 -21.94
CA SER A 48 -12.78 -4.21 -22.09
C SER A 48 -12.98 -3.45 -20.77
N GLU A 49 -13.33 -4.13 -19.68
CA GLU A 49 -13.73 -3.48 -18.41
C GLU A 49 -12.59 -2.64 -17.79
N GLN A 50 -11.33 -3.09 -17.87
CA GLN A 50 -10.19 -2.30 -17.39
C GLN A 50 -9.78 -1.14 -18.32
N LYS A 51 -10.38 -1.03 -19.50
CA LYS A 51 -10.00 -0.02 -20.51
C LYS A 51 -10.94 1.18 -20.55
N GLU A 52 -12.17 1.05 -20.06
CA GLU A 52 -13.14 2.14 -20.03
C GLU A 52 -12.89 3.14 -18.89
N SER A 53 -12.38 2.70 -17.73
CA SER A 53 -12.19 3.58 -16.56
C SER A 53 -11.12 4.66 -16.74
N ILE A 54 -10.13 4.44 -17.60
CA ILE A 54 -9.03 5.40 -17.85
C ILE A 54 -9.50 6.60 -18.69
N ASP A 55 -10.57 6.48 -19.50
CA ASP A 55 -11.00 7.57 -20.38
C ASP A 55 -11.98 8.56 -19.72
N GLU A 56 -12.49 8.28 -18.51
CA GLU A 56 -13.26 9.28 -17.73
C GLU A 56 -12.38 10.20 -16.87
N TYR A 57 -11.15 9.80 -16.54
CA TYR A 57 -10.27 10.50 -15.62
C TYR A 57 -9.08 11.17 -16.31
N GLU A 58 -8.62 12.30 -15.77
CA GLU A 58 -7.34 12.93 -16.11
C GLU A 58 -6.45 13.08 -14.86
N LEU A 59 -5.13 13.03 -15.07
CA LEU A 59 -4.13 13.20 -14.01
C LEU A 59 -3.99 14.69 -13.68
N VAL A 60 -4.30 15.08 -12.44
CA VAL A 60 -4.29 16.49 -12.00
C VAL A 60 -3.12 16.84 -11.08
N TRP A 61 -2.48 15.84 -10.46
CA TRP A 61 -1.33 16.03 -9.58
C TRP A 61 -0.52 14.73 -9.43
N GLU A 62 0.81 14.83 -9.36
CA GLU A 62 1.69 13.68 -9.13
C GLU A 62 2.96 14.04 -8.34
N ASP A 63 3.53 13.06 -7.65
CA ASP A 63 4.94 13.02 -7.29
C ASP A 63 5.52 11.63 -7.58
N GLU A 64 6.36 11.57 -8.62
CA GLU A 64 7.07 10.37 -9.11
C GLU A 64 8.46 10.21 -8.46
N PHE A 65 8.84 11.12 -7.55
CA PHE A 65 10.09 11.07 -6.80
C PHE A 65 11.39 10.95 -7.63
N GLU A 66 11.36 11.36 -8.90
CA GLU A 66 12.48 11.44 -9.86
C GLU A 66 13.47 12.58 -9.55
N TYR A 67 13.94 12.64 -8.30
CA TYR A 67 14.96 13.55 -7.80
C TYR A 67 15.82 12.84 -6.74
N SER A 68 16.62 13.58 -5.96
CA SER A 68 17.38 13.01 -4.84
C SER A 68 17.72 14.05 -3.78
N GLY A 69 17.68 13.66 -2.51
CA GLY A 69 17.97 14.51 -1.36
C GLY A 69 16.74 14.76 -0.48
N LYS A 70 16.51 16.03 -0.12
CA LYS A 70 15.32 16.42 0.65
C LYS A 70 14.05 16.37 -0.20
N LEU A 71 12.92 16.16 0.48
CA LEU A 71 11.57 16.21 -0.06
C LEU A 71 11.25 17.55 -0.74
N ASP A 72 10.46 17.54 -1.82
CA ASP A 72 9.97 18.76 -2.47
C ASP A 72 8.96 19.51 -1.58
N THR A 73 9.42 20.59 -0.95
CA THR A 73 8.60 21.44 -0.07
C THR A 73 7.58 22.32 -0.81
N THR A 74 7.50 22.25 -2.14
CA THR A 74 6.39 22.85 -2.91
C THR A 74 5.20 21.90 -3.02
N LYS A 75 5.43 20.59 -2.87
CA LYS A 75 4.41 19.52 -2.87
C LYS A 75 4.02 19.08 -1.46
N TRP A 76 4.99 19.02 -0.54
CA TRP A 76 4.83 18.40 0.78
C TRP A 76 5.30 19.28 1.95
N GLY A 77 4.47 19.36 2.99
CA GLY A 77 4.86 19.78 4.34
C GLY A 77 5.27 18.59 5.21
N HIS A 78 5.97 18.88 6.31
CA HIS A 78 6.32 17.91 7.35
C HIS A 78 5.48 18.14 8.61
N GLU A 79 5.09 17.06 9.29
CA GLU A 79 4.61 17.12 10.67
C GLU A 79 5.77 16.84 11.64
N TYR A 80 5.75 17.46 12.82
CA TYR A 80 6.87 17.44 13.77
C TYR A 80 6.46 16.94 15.15
N GLY A 81 7.33 16.15 15.77
CA GLY A 81 7.18 15.71 17.15
C GLY A 81 6.08 14.69 17.41
N PHE A 82 5.59 14.65 18.64
CA PHE A 82 4.44 13.85 19.05
C PHE A 82 3.15 14.46 18.48
N GLN A 83 2.38 13.67 17.73
CA GLN A 83 1.17 14.14 17.05
C GLN A 83 -0.10 13.56 17.68
N ARG A 84 -0.45 12.31 17.33
CA ARG A 84 -1.75 11.67 17.61
C ARG A 84 -1.59 10.31 18.31
N ASN A 85 -2.70 9.66 18.61
CA ASN A 85 -2.85 8.26 19.04
C ASN A 85 -1.95 7.73 20.17
N LYS A 86 -1.34 8.62 20.98
CA LYS A 86 -0.31 8.31 22.00
C LYS A 86 0.90 7.54 21.43
N GLU A 87 1.23 7.85 20.19
CA GLU A 87 2.37 7.30 19.44
C GLU A 87 3.73 7.66 20.09
N LEU A 88 4.74 6.79 19.95
CA LEU A 88 6.00 6.89 20.71
C LEU A 88 7.18 7.46 19.91
N GLN A 89 7.02 7.68 18.60
CA GLN A 89 8.01 8.35 17.76
C GLN A 89 7.90 9.88 17.80
N PHE A 90 9.04 10.53 17.60
CA PHE A 90 9.12 11.96 17.29
C PHE A 90 9.24 12.11 15.76
N TYR A 91 8.26 12.72 15.10
CA TYR A 91 8.35 13.00 13.66
C TYR A 91 9.37 14.13 13.37
N THR A 92 10.20 14.00 12.32
CA THR A 92 11.20 15.02 11.94
C THR A 92 11.37 15.16 10.41
N ASP A 93 12.00 16.26 9.97
CA ASP A 93 12.44 16.51 8.59
C ASP A 93 13.88 16.02 8.29
N ASN A 94 14.47 15.22 9.20
CA ASN A 94 15.85 14.76 9.06
C ASN A 94 15.96 13.80 7.87
N ILE A 95 17.05 13.91 7.11
CA ILE A 95 17.31 13.07 5.92
C ILE A 95 17.32 11.56 6.24
N LYS A 96 17.64 11.17 7.48
CA LYS A 96 17.54 9.77 7.94
C LYS A 96 16.10 9.28 8.10
N ASN A 97 15.12 10.19 8.20
CA ASN A 97 13.72 9.88 8.43
C ASN A 97 12.86 10.13 7.19
N VAL A 98 13.19 11.15 6.39
CA VAL A 98 12.52 11.47 5.13
C VAL A 98 13.53 11.97 4.10
N ARG A 99 13.59 11.25 2.98
CA ARG A 99 14.46 11.58 1.83
C ARG A 99 13.89 10.99 0.55
N VAL A 100 14.36 11.51 -0.57
CA VAL A 100 14.15 10.88 -1.88
C VAL A 100 15.50 10.35 -2.37
N GLU A 101 15.53 9.08 -2.81
CA GLU A 101 16.72 8.44 -3.38
C GLU A 101 16.35 7.34 -4.37
N ASN A 102 17.07 7.27 -5.50
CA ASN A 102 16.93 6.23 -6.53
C ASN A 102 15.51 6.11 -7.17
N GLY A 103 14.76 7.22 -7.25
CA GLY A 103 13.38 7.24 -7.76
C GLY A 103 12.31 6.89 -6.71
N PHE A 104 12.67 6.83 -5.43
CA PHE A 104 11.72 6.52 -4.34
C PHE A 104 11.73 7.58 -3.24
N LEU A 105 10.56 7.90 -2.72
CA LEU A 105 10.43 8.49 -1.39
C LEU A 105 10.64 7.40 -0.34
N ILE A 106 11.57 7.67 0.58
CA ILE A 106 11.83 6.85 1.76
C ILE A 106 11.34 7.59 2.99
N LEU A 107 10.34 7.02 3.66
CA LEU A 107 10.03 7.34 5.06
C LEU A 107 10.68 6.24 5.92
N GLU A 108 11.42 6.61 6.96
CA GLU A 108 12.21 5.67 7.74
C GLU A 108 12.12 5.96 9.25
N ALA A 109 11.75 4.94 10.02
CA ALA A 109 11.68 4.98 11.47
C ALA A 109 12.94 4.35 12.08
N HIS A 110 13.49 4.98 13.13
CA HIS A 110 14.67 4.52 13.87
C HIS A 110 14.37 4.43 15.37
N LYS A 111 14.99 3.47 16.07
CA LYS A 111 15.02 3.44 17.53
C LYS A 111 16.14 4.35 18.04
N GLU A 112 15.79 5.49 18.65
CA GLU A 112 16.75 6.47 19.15
C GLU A 112 16.15 7.42 20.18
N LYS A 113 16.99 7.97 21.06
CA LYS A 113 16.54 8.90 22.11
C LYS A 113 16.58 10.35 21.63
N ILE A 114 15.42 10.90 21.24
CA ILE A 114 15.27 12.32 20.85
C ILE A 114 14.77 13.15 22.03
N LYS A 115 15.39 14.31 22.29
CA LYS A 115 14.94 15.28 23.29
C LYS A 115 13.67 15.98 22.80
N ASN A 116 12.61 15.95 23.60
CA ASN A 116 11.37 16.67 23.30
C ASN A 116 11.52 18.16 23.67
N PRO A 117 11.39 19.11 22.72
CA PRO A 117 11.42 20.55 23.00
C PRO A 117 10.11 21.07 23.63
N LEU A 118 9.02 20.31 23.59
CA LEU A 118 7.72 20.67 24.20
C LEU A 118 7.59 20.20 25.65
N PHE A 119 8.59 19.51 26.20
CA PHE A 119 8.57 19.02 27.57
C PHE A 119 8.52 20.15 28.59
N LYS A 120 7.60 20.05 29.56
CA LYS A 120 7.48 21.00 30.69
C LYS A 120 7.80 20.33 32.02
N ASN A 121 7.09 19.25 32.35
CA ASN A 121 7.28 18.41 33.53
C ASN A 121 6.45 17.12 33.37
N VAL A 122 6.75 16.09 34.15
CA VAL A 122 6.09 14.77 34.07
C VAL A 122 4.62 14.75 34.53
N GLU A 123 4.11 15.86 35.06
CA GLU A 123 2.74 16.00 35.58
C GLU A 123 1.81 16.74 34.58
N SER A 124 2.31 17.19 33.42
CA SER A 124 1.47 17.89 32.43
C SER A 124 0.36 16.98 31.90
N GLU A 125 -0.87 17.50 31.88
CA GLU A 125 -2.06 16.83 31.35
C GLU A 125 -1.93 16.50 29.85
N LYS A 126 -1.13 17.28 29.12
CA LYS A 126 -0.82 17.03 27.71
C LYS A 126 0.30 16.00 27.58
N TRP A 127 -0.01 14.84 27.01
CA TRP A 127 0.93 13.74 26.83
C TRP A 127 2.12 14.06 25.91
N GLN A 128 1.98 15.06 25.02
CA GLN A 128 3.10 15.60 24.23
C GLN A 128 4.06 16.48 25.05
N GLU A 129 3.67 16.92 26.25
CA GLU A 129 4.43 17.85 27.11
C GLU A 129 5.00 17.18 28.38
N ASN A 130 4.55 15.96 28.72
CA ASN A 130 5.00 15.24 29.93
C ASN A 130 6.11 14.21 29.69
N GLN A 131 6.46 13.93 28.43
CA GLN A 131 7.59 13.08 28.05
C GLN A 131 8.83 13.93 27.74
N GLU A 132 9.92 13.75 28.51
CA GLU A 132 11.17 14.50 28.28
C GLU A 132 11.88 14.09 26.99
N PHE A 133 11.73 12.82 26.58
CA PHE A 133 12.34 12.25 25.40
C PHE A 133 11.35 11.32 24.69
N ALA A 134 11.46 11.24 23.36
CA ALA A 134 10.95 10.11 22.58
C ALA A 134 12.02 9.00 22.50
N ASN A 135 11.58 7.76 22.26
CA ASN A 135 12.46 6.59 22.11
C ASN A 135 12.59 6.10 20.66
N TYR A 136 11.86 6.74 19.74
CA TYR A 136 11.93 6.49 18.30
C TYR A 136 11.90 7.82 17.53
N SER A 137 12.45 7.81 16.33
CA SER A 137 12.26 8.86 15.31
C SER A 137 11.50 8.29 14.13
N SER A 138 10.81 9.15 13.38
CA SER A 138 10.13 8.78 12.13
C SER A 138 9.88 10.02 11.27
N ALA A 139 9.18 9.84 10.15
CA ALA A 139 8.63 10.92 9.34
C ALA A 139 7.12 10.79 9.17
N SER A 140 6.48 11.96 9.03
CA SER A 140 5.12 12.14 8.56
C SER A 140 5.11 13.35 7.63
N ILE A 141 4.54 13.18 6.45
CA ILE A 141 4.42 14.21 5.42
C ILE A 141 2.96 14.43 5.06
N THR A 142 2.66 15.63 4.57
CA THR A 142 1.29 16.06 4.29
C THR A 142 1.23 17.04 3.11
N THR A 143 0.16 16.99 2.32
CA THR A 143 -0.11 18.01 1.28
C THR A 143 -0.90 19.21 1.83
N GLU A 144 -1.14 19.27 3.16
CA GLU A 144 -1.90 20.35 3.80
C GLU A 144 -1.39 21.74 3.38
N ASN A 145 -2.30 22.62 2.98
CA ASN A 145 -2.03 23.97 2.44
C ASN A 145 -1.27 24.02 1.09
N LEU A 146 -0.86 22.89 0.51
CA LEU A 146 -0.16 22.81 -0.77
C LEU A 146 -1.05 22.21 -1.87
N ALA A 147 -1.59 21.01 -1.67
CA ALA A 147 -2.53 20.34 -2.59
C ALA A 147 -3.69 19.70 -1.81
N ASN A 148 -4.91 19.92 -2.29
CA ASN A 148 -6.15 19.45 -1.67
C ASN A 148 -7.16 19.14 -2.78
N TRP A 149 -7.96 18.07 -2.63
CA TRP A 149 -8.90 17.62 -3.66
C TRP A 149 -10.28 17.34 -3.05
N THR A 150 -11.33 17.48 -3.87
CA THR A 150 -12.68 16.99 -3.56
C THR A 150 -13.07 16.03 -4.67
N TYR A 151 -13.34 14.78 -4.32
CA TYR A 151 -13.53 13.67 -5.27
C TYR A 151 -12.29 13.39 -6.14
N GLY A 152 -12.27 12.20 -6.74
CA GLY A 152 -11.22 11.76 -7.65
C GLY A 152 -10.74 10.34 -7.35
N LYS A 153 -9.69 9.94 -8.04
CA LYS A 153 -8.90 8.75 -7.73
C LYS A 153 -7.58 9.17 -7.10
N ILE A 154 -7.31 8.74 -5.87
CA ILE A 154 -6.03 8.97 -5.20
C ILE A 154 -5.31 7.62 -5.15
N GLU A 155 -4.12 7.55 -5.71
CA GLU A 155 -3.36 6.31 -5.89
C GLU A 155 -1.91 6.47 -5.40
N VAL A 156 -1.47 5.53 -4.56
CA VAL A 156 -0.13 5.51 -3.97
C VAL A 156 0.45 4.11 -4.13
N LYS A 157 1.56 3.99 -4.85
CA LYS A 157 2.27 2.72 -4.98
C LYS A 157 3.42 2.65 -3.99
N ALA A 158 3.35 1.72 -3.05
CA ALA A 158 4.28 1.64 -1.93
C ALA A 158 4.58 0.20 -1.50
N LYS A 159 5.65 0.07 -0.72
CA LYS A 159 6.06 -1.13 0.02
C LYS A 159 6.21 -0.75 1.49
N LEU A 160 5.67 -1.58 2.38
CA LEU A 160 5.47 -1.25 3.79
C LEU A 160 6.63 -1.71 4.69
N PRO A 161 6.87 -1.03 5.82
CA PRO A 161 7.72 -1.53 6.89
C PRO A 161 7.10 -2.74 7.59
N LYS A 162 7.94 -3.55 8.22
CA LYS A 162 7.54 -4.79 8.91
C LYS A 162 7.81 -4.75 10.41
N GLY A 163 7.06 -5.56 11.16
CA GLY A 163 7.37 -5.91 12.54
C GLY A 163 6.44 -5.31 13.59
N VAL A 164 6.36 -5.99 14.73
CA VAL A 164 5.43 -5.64 15.81
C VAL A 164 5.75 -4.25 16.36
N GLY A 165 4.71 -3.41 16.50
CA GLY A 165 4.85 -2.02 16.93
C GLY A 165 4.93 -0.99 15.81
N VAL A 166 5.05 -1.39 14.54
CA VAL A 166 5.09 -0.46 13.39
C VAL A 166 3.70 -0.32 12.76
N TRP A 167 3.32 0.91 12.43
CA TRP A 167 2.01 1.30 11.91
C TRP A 167 2.18 2.35 10.78
N PRO A 168 2.46 1.92 9.53
CA PRO A 168 2.45 2.82 8.38
C PRO A 168 1.01 3.15 7.97
N ALA A 169 0.81 4.36 7.45
CA ALA A 169 -0.50 4.80 6.96
C ALA A 169 -0.37 5.67 5.68
N ILE A 170 -1.34 5.52 4.79
CA ILE A 170 -1.65 6.38 3.64
C ILE A 170 -3.10 6.81 3.83
N TRP A 171 -3.34 8.10 4.04
CA TRP A 171 -4.64 8.57 4.53
C TRP A 171 -4.88 10.03 4.17
N MET A 172 -6.14 10.46 4.23
CA MET A 172 -6.55 11.82 3.91
C MET A 172 -7.37 12.42 5.05
N LEU A 173 -7.22 13.73 5.27
CA LEU A 173 -7.92 14.46 6.33
C LEU A 173 -8.58 15.73 5.78
N GLY A 174 -9.77 16.08 6.28
CA GLY A 174 -10.49 17.29 5.85
C GLY A 174 -9.66 18.57 6.03
N LYS A 175 -9.64 19.44 5.03
CA LYS A 175 -8.83 20.68 5.03
C LYS A 175 -9.19 21.63 6.19
N ASN A 176 -10.44 21.63 6.63
CA ASN A 176 -10.95 22.43 7.74
C ASN A 176 -10.78 21.78 9.13
N CYS A 177 -10.01 20.69 9.26
CA CYS A 177 -9.88 19.99 10.54
C CYS A 177 -9.27 20.85 11.67
N LYS A 178 -8.55 21.93 11.33
CA LYS A 178 -8.08 22.93 12.30
C LYS A 178 -9.18 23.89 12.78
N ASP A 179 -10.27 24.03 12.02
CA ASP A 179 -11.38 24.93 12.32
C ASP A 179 -12.53 24.21 13.06
N ILE A 180 -12.87 22.97 12.64
CA ILE A 180 -14.00 22.21 13.19
C ILE A 180 -13.61 20.98 14.03
N GLY A 181 -12.34 20.54 13.97
CA GLY A 181 -11.84 19.41 14.74
C GLY A 181 -12.13 18.04 14.11
N TRP A 182 -11.54 17.00 14.72
CA TRP A 182 -11.81 15.59 14.43
C TRP A 182 -12.76 15.03 15.51
N PRO A 183 -13.73 14.15 15.17
CA PRO A 183 -13.95 13.50 13.86
C PRO A 183 -14.83 14.30 12.87
N GLU A 184 -15.34 15.47 13.24
CA GLU A 184 -16.21 16.34 12.42
C GLU A 184 -15.65 16.67 11.03
N CYS A 185 -14.33 16.79 10.89
CA CYS A 185 -13.66 17.12 9.64
C CYS A 185 -13.61 15.98 8.60
N GLY A 186 -13.84 14.74 9.03
CA GLY A 186 -13.71 13.56 8.19
C GLY A 186 -12.27 13.11 7.94
N GLU A 187 -12.09 11.81 7.84
CA GLU A 187 -10.81 11.11 7.59
C GLU A 187 -11.08 9.93 6.64
N ILE A 188 -10.17 9.67 5.70
CA ILE A 188 -10.24 8.55 4.74
C ILE A 188 -8.89 7.81 4.76
N ASP A 189 -8.87 6.64 5.37
CA ASP A 189 -7.67 5.83 5.54
C ASP A 189 -7.53 4.86 4.37
N ILE A 190 -6.88 5.32 3.29
CA ILE A 190 -6.69 4.58 2.04
C ILE A 190 -6.00 3.23 2.30
N MET A 191 -5.00 3.25 3.18
CA MET A 191 -4.31 2.06 3.69
C MET A 191 -3.77 2.34 5.09
N GLU A 192 -4.17 1.52 6.05
CA GLU A 192 -3.42 1.30 7.29
C GLU A 192 -2.92 -0.14 7.36
N HIS A 193 -1.77 -0.31 8.03
CA HIS A 193 -1.25 -1.62 8.40
C HIS A 193 -0.72 -1.56 9.83
N VAL A 194 -0.76 -2.69 10.54
CA VAL A 194 -0.12 -2.85 11.85
C VAL A 194 0.73 -4.11 11.84
N GLY A 195 2.03 -4.00 12.08
CA GLY A 195 3.00 -5.07 11.80
C GLY A 195 2.94 -6.32 12.70
N PHE A 196 1.93 -6.41 13.58
CA PHE A 196 1.52 -7.67 14.21
C PHE A 196 0.51 -8.47 13.36
N ASN A 197 -0.29 -7.82 12.50
CA ASN A 197 -1.26 -8.43 11.60
C ASN A 197 -0.71 -8.46 10.17
N LYS A 198 0.31 -9.30 9.96
CA LYS A 198 1.35 -9.17 8.93
C LYS A 198 0.90 -9.26 7.47
N ASP A 199 -0.27 -9.80 7.24
CA ASP A 199 -0.83 -10.14 5.92
C ASP A 199 -2.17 -9.42 5.67
N SER A 200 -2.45 -8.34 6.41
CA SER A 200 -3.68 -7.56 6.28
C SER A 200 -3.39 -6.06 6.18
N ILE A 201 -4.09 -5.37 5.29
CA ILE A 201 -4.28 -3.91 5.35
C ILE A 201 -5.74 -3.60 5.69
N PHE A 202 -6.00 -2.36 6.09
CA PHE A 202 -7.31 -1.85 6.45
C PHE A 202 -7.60 -0.60 5.62
N GLY A 203 -8.84 -0.52 5.14
CA GLY A 203 -9.41 0.71 4.56
C GLY A 203 -10.55 1.18 5.44
N THR A 204 -10.49 2.42 5.90
CA THR A 204 -11.37 2.95 6.97
C THR A 204 -11.86 4.36 6.61
N VAL A 205 -13.04 4.72 7.11
CA VAL A 205 -13.46 6.12 7.22
C VAL A 205 -13.66 6.48 8.70
N HIS A 206 -13.28 7.70 9.08
CA HIS A 206 -13.71 8.28 10.35
C HIS A 206 -14.55 9.54 10.15
N THR A 207 -15.69 9.56 10.84
CA THR A 207 -16.70 10.64 10.81
C THR A 207 -17.30 10.80 12.19
N LYS A 208 -18.09 11.86 12.38
CA LYS A 208 -18.82 12.09 13.63
C LYS A 208 -19.78 10.95 14.00
N ALA A 209 -20.40 10.31 13.02
CA ALA A 209 -21.24 9.12 13.22
C ALA A 209 -20.42 7.82 13.35
N PHE A 210 -19.28 7.71 12.66
CA PHE A 210 -18.50 6.48 12.50
C PHE A 210 -17.05 6.66 12.93
N ASN A 211 -16.69 6.38 14.19
CA ASN A 211 -15.29 6.48 14.64
C ASN A 211 -14.94 5.58 15.83
N HIS A 212 -13.64 5.29 15.95
CA HIS A 212 -13.06 4.39 16.94
C HIS A 212 -13.17 4.89 18.40
N THR A 213 -13.43 6.19 18.61
CA THR A 213 -13.59 6.76 19.96
C THR A 213 -14.96 6.45 20.56
N ILE A 214 -15.98 6.20 19.73
CA ILE A 214 -17.32 5.77 20.15
C ILE A 214 -17.66 4.31 19.78
N GLY A 215 -16.76 3.61 19.08
CA GLY A 215 -16.93 2.19 18.71
C GLY A 215 -17.91 1.97 17.55
N THR A 216 -17.94 2.90 16.60
CA THR A 216 -18.82 2.87 15.41
C THR A 216 -18.05 2.99 14.10
N GLU A 217 -16.73 2.81 14.13
CA GLU A 217 -15.86 2.89 12.97
C GLU A 217 -16.34 2.01 11.80
N VAL A 218 -16.35 2.58 10.59
CA VAL A 218 -16.65 1.84 9.37
C VAL A 218 -15.37 1.67 8.58
N GLY A 219 -14.88 0.44 8.56
CA GLY A 219 -13.71 0.04 7.81
C GLY A 219 -13.68 -1.46 7.62
N LYS A 220 -12.74 -1.95 6.82
CA LYS A 220 -12.67 -3.37 6.47
C LYS A 220 -11.22 -3.83 6.24
N PRO A 221 -10.80 -4.96 6.84
CA PRO A 221 -9.53 -5.59 6.50
C PRO A 221 -9.60 -6.31 5.15
N VAL A 222 -8.49 -6.34 4.42
CA VAL A 222 -8.27 -7.22 3.27
C VAL A 222 -6.89 -7.86 3.35
N PHE A 223 -6.80 -9.13 2.92
CA PHE A 223 -5.54 -9.86 2.84
C PHE A 223 -4.61 -9.24 1.79
N ILE A 224 -3.34 -9.11 2.13
CA ILE A 224 -2.25 -8.67 1.25
C ILE A 224 -1.08 -9.65 1.35
N ALA A 225 -0.61 -10.13 0.20
CA ALA A 225 0.57 -10.99 0.13
C ALA A 225 1.85 -10.14 0.11
N ASN A 226 2.86 -10.51 0.89
CA ASN A 226 4.22 -9.93 0.82
C ASN A 226 4.35 -8.38 0.92
N PRO A 227 3.55 -7.63 1.72
CA PRO A 227 3.56 -6.15 1.73
C PRO A 227 4.92 -5.51 2.09
N TYR A 228 5.88 -6.29 2.56
CA TYR A 228 7.24 -5.89 2.96
C TYR A 228 8.33 -6.17 1.93
N VAL A 229 7.97 -6.82 0.81
CA VAL A 229 8.91 -7.31 -0.21
C VAL A 229 8.53 -6.73 -1.57
N ASP A 230 7.26 -6.89 -1.92
CA ASP A 230 6.67 -6.45 -3.18
C ASP A 230 6.10 -5.02 -3.03
N PHE A 231 5.94 -4.30 -4.14
CA PHE A 231 5.22 -3.03 -4.17
C PHE A 231 3.76 -3.28 -4.53
N HIS A 232 2.86 -2.65 -3.80
CA HIS A 232 1.41 -2.70 -4.03
C HIS A 232 0.88 -1.31 -4.35
N THR A 233 -0.22 -1.28 -5.10
CA THR A 233 -0.94 -0.03 -5.40
C THR A 233 -2.14 0.08 -4.48
N TYR A 234 -2.09 1.06 -3.57
CA TYR A 234 -3.16 1.42 -2.65
C TYR A 234 -3.92 2.62 -3.21
N ALA A 235 -5.24 2.55 -3.31
CA ALA A 235 -6.02 3.65 -3.87
C ALA A 235 -7.41 3.78 -3.27
N ILE A 236 -8.00 4.95 -3.47
CA ILE A 236 -9.44 5.17 -3.39
C ILE A 236 -9.98 5.74 -4.69
N GLU A 237 -11.20 5.38 -5.04
CA GLU A 237 -12.04 6.13 -5.99
C GLU A 237 -13.20 6.75 -5.20
N TRP A 238 -13.22 8.08 -5.13
CA TRP A 238 -14.09 8.88 -4.26
C TRP A 238 -14.99 9.78 -5.10
N THR A 239 -16.30 9.69 -4.86
CA THR A 239 -17.37 10.46 -5.51
C THR A 239 -18.26 11.14 -4.45
N SER A 240 -19.33 11.83 -4.85
CA SER A 240 -20.35 12.32 -3.89
C SER A 240 -21.28 11.22 -3.36
N GLU A 241 -21.25 10.03 -3.96
CA GLU A 241 -22.17 8.93 -3.65
C GLU A 241 -21.46 7.78 -2.90
N ASN A 242 -20.16 7.60 -3.10
CA ASN A 242 -19.39 6.51 -2.50
C ASN A 242 -17.86 6.77 -2.46
N ILE A 243 -17.18 6.01 -1.61
CA ILE A 243 -15.72 5.81 -1.61
C ILE A 243 -15.47 4.31 -1.78
N ASP A 244 -14.79 3.93 -2.86
CA ASP A 244 -14.28 2.58 -3.09
C ASP A 244 -12.80 2.50 -2.71
N PHE A 245 -12.45 1.63 -1.77
CA PHE A 245 -11.07 1.33 -1.38
C PHE A 245 -10.53 0.17 -2.21
N ILE A 246 -9.35 0.39 -2.78
CA ILE A 246 -8.76 -0.43 -3.84
C ILE A 246 -7.36 -0.86 -3.42
N VAL A 247 -7.04 -2.15 -3.63
CA VAL A 247 -5.67 -2.66 -3.57
C VAL A 247 -5.36 -3.48 -4.82
N ASP A 248 -4.23 -3.20 -5.46
CA ASP A 248 -3.77 -3.84 -6.71
C ASP A 248 -4.86 -3.91 -7.79
N GLY A 249 -5.58 -2.80 -7.97
CA GLY A 249 -6.67 -2.64 -8.94
C GLY A 249 -7.98 -3.33 -8.59
N LYS A 250 -8.16 -3.82 -7.35
CA LYS A 250 -9.38 -4.52 -6.90
C LYS A 250 -10.03 -3.77 -5.75
N VAL A 251 -11.30 -3.39 -5.92
CA VAL A 251 -12.15 -2.87 -4.84
C VAL A 251 -12.33 -3.95 -3.77
N TYR A 252 -12.04 -3.62 -2.52
CA TYR A 252 -12.24 -4.52 -1.38
C TYR A 252 -13.24 -3.99 -0.35
N HIS A 253 -13.40 -2.67 -0.24
CA HIS A 253 -14.39 -2.01 0.62
C HIS A 253 -15.06 -0.86 -0.17
N ASN A 254 -16.35 -0.66 0.10
CA ASN A 254 -17.19 0.37 -0.50
C ASN A 254 -17.94 1.02 0.67
N PHE A 255 -17.85 2.34 0.80
CA PHE A 255 -18.57 3.15 1.78
C PHE A 255 -19.54 4.08 1.04
N GLN A 256 -20.83 4.09 1.40
CA GLN A 256 -21.89 4.73 0.61
C GLN A 256 -22.55 5.89 1.34
N ASN A 257 -22.78 6.99 0.62
CA ASN A 257 -23.49 8.18 1.09
C ASN A 257 -25.01 7.94 1.22
N THR A 258 -25.39 7.03 2.12
CA THR A 258 -26.73 6.46 2.19
C THR A 258 -27.76 7.45 2.71
N ASN A 259 -27.43 8.14 3.81
CA ASN A 259 -28.34 9.04 4.52
C ASN A 259 -28.14 10.53 4.17
N LYS A 260 -27.06 10.88 3.45
CA LYS A 260 -26.74 12.24 2.98
C LYS A 260 -26.76 13.30 4.09
N THR A 261 -26.20 12.93 5.25
CA THR A 261 -25.98 13.81 6.40
C THR A 261 -24.50 14.15 6.53
N THR A 262 -24.14 15.34 6.99
CA THR A 262 -22.74 15.73 7.23
C THR A 262 -22.08 14.93 8.37
N ASP A 263 -22.88 14.38 9.28
CA ASP A 263 -22.42 13.57 10.41
C ASP A 263 -21.90 12.19 9.94
N GLU A 264 -22.54 11.61 8.91
CA GLU A 264 -22.14 10.35 8.27
C GLU A 264 -21.23 10.56 7.05
N TRP A 265 -21.34 11.71 6.38
CA TRP A 265 -20.67 12.03 5.13
C TRP A 265 -20.03 13.44 5.16
N PRO A 266 -18.91 13.63 5.88
CA PRO A 266 -18.07 14.83 5.81
C PRO A 266 -17.17 14.86 4.55
N PHE A 267 -17.58 14.22 3.45
CA PHE A 267 -16.74 13.94 2.28
C PHE A 267 -17.11 14.75 1.01
N ASP A 268 -17.95 15.78 1.15
CA ASP A 268 -18.29 16.72 0.07
C ASP A 268 -17.47 18.04 0.18
N GLN A 269 -16.20 17.93 0.57
CA GLN A 269 -15.29 19.05 0.85
C GLN A 269 -13.83 18.71 0.53
N PRO A 270 -12.87 19.67 0.52
CA PRO A 270 -11.49 19.38 0.17
C PRO A 270 -10.74 18.62 1.26
N PHE A 271 -10.02 17.56 0.88
CA PHE A 271 -9.13 16.77 1.74
C PHE A 271 -7.67 16.92 1.29
N HIS A 272 -6.74 16.78 2.23
CA HIS A 272 -5.30 16.72 1.97
C HIS A 272 -4.75 15.32 2.29
N LEU A 273 -3.72 14.89 1.56
CA LEU A 273 -3.12 13.56 1.67
C LEU A 273 -1.97 13.54 2.69
N LYS A 274 -1.80 12.43 3.38
CA LYS A 274 -0.82 12.21 4.45
C LYS A 274 -0.18 10.82 4.31
N LEU A 275 1.13 10.75 4.53
CA LEU A 275 1.90 9.50 4.57
C LEU A 275 2.84 9.52 5.79
N ASN A 276 2.83 8.45 6.60
CA ASN A 276 3.68 8.36 7.79
C ASN A 276 3.99 6.92 8.23
N ILE A 277 4.93 6.78 9.17
CA ILE A 277 5.12 5.57 9.96
C ILE A 277 4.98 5.92 11.44
N ALA A 278 3.86 5.56 12.04
CA ALA A 278 3.66 5.59 13.48
C ALA A 278 4.32 4.37 14.15
N ILE A 279 4.74 4.54 15.41
CA ILE A 279 5.41 3.51 16.22
C ILE A 279 4.70 3.44 17.59
N GLY A 280 4.19 2.25 17.93
CA GLY A 280 3.36 2.06 19.11
C GLY A 280 1.97 2.67 18.95
N GLY A 281 1.59 3.54 19.89
CA GLY A 281 0.24 4.12 19.94
C GLY A 281 -0.85 3.14 20.39
N SER A 282 -2.10 3.61 20.37
CA SER A 282 -3.30 2.88 20.82
C SER A 282 -3.61 1.61 20.02
N TRP A 283 -3.18 1.52 18.76
CA TRP A 283 -3.40 0.37 17.90
C TRP A 283 -2.11 -0.36 17.53
N GLY A 284 -1.17 0.27 16.82
CA GLY A 284 0.08 -0.36 16.38
C GLY A 284 0.90 -1.01 17.51
N GLY A 285 0.82 -0.46 18.73
CA GLY A 285 1.49 -0.95 19.94
C GLY A 285 0.74 -2.02 20.75
N GLN A 286 -0.42 -2.51 20.30
CA GLN A 286 -1.25 -3.44 21.09
C GLN A 286 -0.57 -4.77 21.44
N GLN A 287 0.43 -5.20 20.66
CA GLN A 287 1.25 -6.39 20.95
C GLN A 287 2.69 -6.02 21.38
N GLY A 288 2.89 -4.78 21.84
CA GLY A 288 4.21 -4.22 22.16
C GLY A 288 4.93 -3.66 20.94
N ILE A 289 6.26 -3.55 21.02
CA ILE A 289 7.14 -3.12 19.93
C ILE A 289 8.37 -4.05 19.94
N ASP A 290 8.76 -4.57 18.78
CA ASP A 290 10.02 -5.31 18.64
C ASP A 290 11.17 -4.35 18.33
N ASP A 291 11.91 -3.98 19.37
CA ASP A 291 13.06 -3.07 19.31
C ASP A 291 14.17 -3.49 18.33
N TYR A 292 14.23 -4.76 17.91
CA TYR A 292 15.33 -5.30 17.08
C TYR A 292 15.05 -5.21 15.57
N ILE A 293 13.88 -4.74 15.15
CA ILE A 293 13.53 -4.58 13.73
C ILE A 293 14.11 -3.31 13.09
N PHE A 294 14.51 -2.32 13.89
CA PHE A 294 14.85 -0.98 13.41
C PHE A 294 16.24 -0.90 12.75
N PRO A 295 16.44 -0.07 11.70
CA PRO A 295 15.44 0.84 11.10
C PRO A 295 14.38 0.12 10.25
N GLN A 296 13.24 0.79 10.05
CA GLN A 296 12.13 0.28 9.23
C GLN A 296 11.65 1.34 8.24
N GLN A 297 11.45 0.94 6.99
CA GLN A 297 11.19 1.83 5.86
C GLN A 297 9.81 1.59 5.23
N MET A 298 9.10 2.67 4.93
CA MET A 298 8.06 2.72 3.92
C MET A 298 8.67 3.33 2.67
N VAL A 299 8.61 2.59 1.56
CA VAL A 299 9.21 2.97 0.28
C VAL A 299 8.09 3.25 -0.69
N VAL A 300 8.03 4.47 -1.25
CA VAL A 300 6.96 4.91 -2.14
C VAL A 300 7.54 5.17 -3.52
N ASP A 301 6.95 4.54 -4.52
CA ASP A 301 7.30 4.59 -5.95
C ASP A 301 6.68 5.83 -6.60
N TYR A 302 5.39 6.07 -6.37
CA TYR A 302 4.71 7.30 -6.77
C TYR A 302 3.49 7.62 -5.89
N VAL A 303 3.06 8.87 -5.96
CA VAL A 303 1.74 9.35 -5.54
C VAL A 303 1.08 10.04 -6.73
N ARG A 304 -0.13 9.64 -7.13
CA ARG A 304 -0.88 10.24 -8.23
C ARG A 304 -2.31 10.54 -7.83
N VAL A 305 -2.84 11.67 -8.31
CA VAL A 305 -4.25 12.05 -8.12
C VAL A 305 -4.86 12.38 -9.47
N TYR A 306 -5.99 11.74 -9.75
CA TYR A 306 -6.79 11.91 -10.95
C TYR A 306 -8.18 12.46 -10.59
N GLN A 307 -8.79 13.25 -11.46
CA GLN A 307 -10.19 13.68 -11.33
C GLN A 307 -10.94 13.45 -12.63
N LYS A 308 -12.28 13.44 -12.60
CA LYS A 308 -13.08 13.26 -13.82
C LYS A 308 -13.00 14.49 -14.73
N LYS A 309 -13.01 14.24 -16.04
CA LYS A 309 -13.05 15.24 -17.13
C LYS A 309 -14.40 15.98 -17.19
#